data_AF-A0AA97P593-F1
#
_entry.id   AF-A0AA97P593-F1
#
_cell.length_a   1.000
_cell.length_b   1.000
_cell.length_c   1.000
_cell.angle_alpha   90.00
_cell.angle_beta   90.00
_cell.angle_gamma   90.00
#
_symmetry.space_group_name_H-M   'P 1'
#
loop_
_entity.id
_entity.type
_entity.pdbx_description
1 polymer ?
#
loop_
_entity_poly.entity_id
_entity_poly.type
_entity_poly.pdbx_seq_one_letter_code
_entity_poly.pdbx_strand_id
1 'polypeptide(L)'
;MHSLGDIVNTAFQIGQGYGDFMRVPTLYAAKILSPALVRQSKQKSMLITPDNGLLYRRSEAEFSQSGSLFLSSTVSRLDRSLDQDGYMSVWVETAVGGNATARRATKIRTRKLLVTIPPPSALEPGFGPSAEEQSLFSRFSCNHYWAGVVRGAQLPRLEMQNCDRSNQAAVPTMPGIYVFEATPAPDLHTFWYGAQAAVEKQTQTPAGVRAEVLATIQRLRGAAGSPAATGEGGVEFVAVADYSPFACMVDGAAIGQGFYRRLYALQGVGNVWWTGAAWHTHDASLLLDFTSDVLANMTGVKNG
;
A
#
# COMPACT_ATOMS: atom_id res chain seq x y z
N MET A 1 7.68 -35.06 -6.64
CA MET A 1 8.18 -33.67 -6.67
C MET A 1 7.04 -32.81 -7.16
N HIS A 2 6.30 -32.13 -6.28
CA HIS A 2 5.20 -31.26 -6.71
C HIS A 2 5.81 -30.02 -7.37
N SER A 3 5.45 -29.74 -8.62
CA SER A 3 5.98 -28.57 -9.34
C SER A 3 5.52 -27.31 -8.62
N LEU A 4 6.45 -26.59 -8.02
CA LEU A 4 6.19 -25.30 -7.39
C LEU A 4 5.79 -24.23 -8.42
N GLY A 5 5.89 -24.50 -9.73
CA GLY A 5 5.53 -23.55 -10.78
C GLY A 5 4.08 -23.06 -10.68
N ASP A 6 3.13 -23.97 -10.39
CA ASP A 6 1.70 -23.62 -10.37
C ASP A 6 1.32 -22.73 -9.17
N ILE A 7 2.03 -22.88 -8.04
CA ILE A 7 1.77 -22.03 -6.87
C ILE A 7 2.34 -20.62 -7.06
N VAL A 8 3.40 -20.43 -7.86
CA VAL A 8 3.99 -19.10 -8.06
C VAL A 8 3.02 -18.15 -8.75
N ASN A 9 2.32 -18.61 -9.80
CA ASN A 9 1.33 -17.76 -10.46
C ASN A 9 0.18 -17.40 -9.51
N THR A 10 -0.34 -18.36 -8.76
CA THR A 10 -1.37 -18.12 -7.73
C THR A 10 -0.87 -17.13 -6.68
N ALA A 11 0.36 -17.30 -6.20
CA ALA A 11 0.98 -16.44 -5.21
C ALA A 11 1.21 -15.02 -5.71
N PHE A 12 1.60 -14.89 -6.97
CA PHE A 12 1.74 -13.62 -7.65
C PHE A 12 0.40 -12.89 -7.77
N GLN A 13 -0.68 -13.59 -8.12
CA GLN A 13 -2.02 -12.99 -8.20
C GLN A 13 -2.55 -12.55 -6.82
N ILE A 14 -2.25 -13.32 -5.78
CA ILE A 14 -2.61 -12.95 -4.40
C ILE A 14 -1.71 -11.82 -3.88
N GLY A 15 -0.43 -11.83 -4.24
CA GLY A 15 0.61 -10.94 -3.74
C GLY A 15 0.91 -9.74 -4.64
N GLN A 16 -0.06 -9.22 -5.38
CA GLN A 16 0.14 -8.02 -6.19
C GLN A 16 0.69 -6.86 -5.35
N GLY A 17 1.52 -6.01 -5.97
CA GLY A 17 2.23 -4.92 -5.28
C GLY A 17 3.52 -5.35 -4.54
N TYR A 18 3.78 -6.65 -4.34
CA TYR A 18 5.06 -7.13 -3.80
C TYR A 18 6.20 -7.19 -4.85
N GLY A 19 5.92 -6.81 -6.09
CA GLY A 19 6.92 -6.72 -7.16
C GLY A 19 7.27 -8.09 -7.75
N ASP A 20 8.54 -8.31 -8.09
CA ASP A 20 9.02 -9.62 -8.59
C ASP A 20 9.00 -10.68 -7.48
N PHE A 21 7.92 -11.47 -7.47
CA PHE A 21 7.68 -12.52 -6.48
C PHE A 21 8.80 -13.57 -6.43
N MET A 22 9.56 -13.76 -7.52
CA MET A 22 10.68 -14.71 -7.55
C MET A 22 11.91 -14.23 -6.77
N ARG A 23 11.96 -12.93 -6.44
CA ARG A 23 13.08 -12.29 -5.72
C ARG A 23 12.70 -11.79 -4.34
N VAL A 24 11.43 -11.87 -3.96
CA VAL A 24 10.94 -11.49 -2.64
C VAL A 24 11.50 -12.46 -1.60
N PRO A 25 12.08 -11.97 -0.47
CA PRO A 25 12.53 -12.85 0.61
C PRO A 25 11.39 -13.76 1.10
N THR A 26 11.70 -15.05 1.32
CA THR A 26 10.71 -16.09 1.68
C THR A 26 9.82 -15.71 2.85
N LEU A 27 10.32 -14.92 3.81
CA LEU A 27 9.53 -14.39 4.92
C LEU A 27 8.25 -13.68 4.45
N TYR A 28 8.33 -12.84 3.42
CA TYR A 28 7.17 -12.09 2.93
C TYR A 28 6.26 -12.99 2.10
N ALA A 29 6.81 -13.86 1.25
CA ALA A 29 6.03 -14.85 0.52
C ALA A 29 5.21 -15.75 1.47
N ALA A 30 5.79 -16.17 2.60
CA ALA A 30 5.11 -16.98 3.61
C ALA A 30 4.02 -16.21 4.37
N LYS A 31 4.19 -14.88 4.59
CA LYS A 31 3.15 -14.02 5.16
C LYS A 31 1.96 -13.86 4.23
N ILE A 32 2.21 -13.69 2.94
CA ILE A 32 1.16 -13.58 1.91
C ILE A 32 0.46 -14.93 1.77
N LEU A 33 1.20 -16.01 1.56
CA LEU A 33 0.68 -17.36 1.38
C LEU A 33 0.39 -18.06 2.71
N SER A 34 -0.29 -17.37 3.63
CA SER A 34 -0.69 -17.99 4.88
C SER A 34 -1.56 -19.23 4.59
N PRO A 35 -1.42 -20.32 5.38
CA PRO A 35 -2.26 -21.51 5.18
C PRO A 35 -3.76 -21.20 5.22
N ALA A 36 -4.17 -20.19 5.98
CA ALA A 36 -5.55 -19.72 6.03
C ALA A 36 -5.99 -19.14 4.68
N LEU A 37 -5.21 -18.23 4.10
CA LEU A 37 -5.54 -17.63 2.81
C LEU A 37 -5.56 -18.67 1.68
N VAL A 38 -4.61 -19.61 1.67
CA VAL A 38 -4.60 -20.70 0.70
C VAL A 38 -5.86 -21.57 0.82
N ARG A 39 -6.31 -21.88 2.05
CA ARG A 39 -7.56 -22.62 2.26
C ARG A 39 -8.79 -21.83 1.80
N GLN A 40 -8.89 -20.56 2.20
CA GLN A 40 -10.02 -19.70 1.84
C GLN A 40 -10.12 -19.47 0.32
N SER A 41 -8.98 -19.29 -0.35
CA SER A 41 -8.90 -19.20 -1.81
C SER A 41 -9.42 -20.49 -2.47
N LYS A 42 -8.93 -21.66 -2.03
CA LYS A 42 -9.40 -22.96 -2.55
C LYS A 42 -10.89 -23.21 -2.29
N GLN A 43 -11.40 -22.78 -1.15
CA GLN A 43 -12.80 -22.95 -0.75
C GLN A 43 -13.72 -21.85 -1.31
N LYS A 44 -13.17 -20.82 -1.98
CA LYS A 44 -13.88 -19.62 -2.40
C LYS A 44 -14.68 -18.97 -1.25
N SER A 45 -14.11 -19.01 -0.04
CA SER A 45 -14.76 -18.58 1.20
C SER A 45 -14.19 -17.26 1.73
N MET A 46 -13.45 -16.52 0.89
CA MET A 46 -13.00 -15.18 1.24
C MET A 46 -14.21 -14.26 1.41
N LEU A 47 -14.16 -13.37 2.39
CA LEU A 47 -15.18 -12.35 2.54
C LEU A 47 -15.11 -11.40 1.35
N ILE A 48 -16.20 -11.34 0.58
CA ILE A 48 -16.35 -10.39 -0.52
C ILE A 48 -17.37 -9.34 -0.08
N THR A 49 -16.96 -8.09 -0.04
CA THR A 49 -17.85 -6.94 0.15
C THR A 49 -17.88 -6.11 -1.13
N PRO A 50 -19.05 -5.62 -1.57
CA PRO A 50 -19.13 -4.70 -2.72
C PRO A 50 -18.44 -3.35 -2.43
N ASP A 51 -18.17 -3.03 -1.16
CA ASP A 51 -17.59 -1.77 -0.74
C ASP A 51 -16.74 -1.95 0.52
N ASN A 52 -15.42 -2.12 0.34
CA ASN A 52 -14.46 -2.16 1.44
C ASN A 52 -14.16 -0.77 2.01
N GLY A 53 -14.55 0.31 1.32
CA GLY A 53 -14.43 1.70 1.75
C GLY A 53 -15.50 2.13 2.75
N LEU A 54 -16.62 1.40 2.84
CA LEU A 54 -17.75 1.74 3.70
C LEU A 54 -17.36 1.91 5.17
N LEU A 55 -16.53 0.99 5.68
CA LEU A 55 -16.04 1.04 7.06
C LEU A 55 -15.33 2.38 7.32
N TYR A 56 -14.39 2.74 6.46
CA TYR A 56 -13.59 3.95 6.60
C TYR A 56 -14.41 5.23 6.46
N ARG A 57 -15.39 5.26 5.53
CA ARG A 57 -16.32 6.40 5.42
C ARG A 57 -17.19 6.59 6.66
N ARG A 58 -17.62 5.50 7.29
CA ARG A 58 -18.36 5.58 8.56
C ARG A 58 -17.46 6.08 9.70
N SER A 59 -16.22 5.60 9.77
CA SER A 59 -15.23 6.10 10.73
C SER A 59 -14.91 7.58 10.51
N GLU A 60 -14.77 8.03 9.26
CA GLU A 60 -14.59 9.45 8.92
C GLU A 60 -15.75 10.30 9.44
N ALA A 61 -16.99 9.85 9.21
CA ALA A 61 -18.18 10.56 9.70
C ALA A 61 -18.21 10.64 11.24
N GLU A 62 -17.88 9.54 11.93
CA GLU A 62 -17.81 9.50 13.39
C GLU A 62 -16.75 10.44 13.97
N PHE A 63 -15.50 10.37 13.46
CA PHE A 63 -14.42 11.23 13.96
C PHE A 63 -14.56 12.70 13.56
N SER A 64 -15.26 12.98 12.46
CA SER A 64 -15.62 14.35 12.08
C SER A 64 -16.60 14.97 13.07
N GLN A 65 -17.60 14.20 13.51
CA GLN A 65 -18.59 14.66 14.50
C GLN A 65 -17.97 14.96 15.86
N SER A 66 -16.97 14.18 16.28
CA SER A 66 -16.24 14.41 17.53
C SER A 66 -15.14 15.48 17.43
N GLY A 67 -14.94 16.09 16.25
CA GLY A 67 -13.86 17.05 16.01
C GLY A 67 -12.46 16.45 16.18
N SER A 68 -12.33 15.12 16.06
CA SER A 68 -11.09 14.36 16.28
C SER A 68 -10.38 13.98 14.97
N LEU A 69 -10.88 14.46 13.83
CA LEU A 69 -10.33 14.20 12.51
C LEU A 69 -9.74 15.47 11.89
N PHE A 70 -8.49 15.36 11.42
CA PHE A 70 -7.84 16.38 10.59
C PHE A 70 -7.62 15.78 9.20
N LEU A 71 -8.36 16.29 8.21
CA LEU A 71 -8.17 15.94 6.79
C LEU A 71 -7.30 16.99 6.10
N SER A 72 -6.73 16.62 4.95
CA SER A 72 -5.82 17.49 4.17
C SER A 72 -4.73 18.09 5.06
N SER A 73 -4.14 17.22 5.89
CA SER A 73 -3.25 17.60 6.98
C SER A 73 -1.85 17.04 6.82
N THR A 74 -0.86 17.74 7.37
CA THR A 74 0.52 17.27 7.45
C THR A 74 1.05 17.48 8.87
N VAL A 75 1.76 16.51 9.43
CA VAL A 75 2.50 16.70 10.68
C VAL A 75 3.75 17.52 10.36
N SER A 76 3.79 18.79 10.77
CA SER A 76 4.93 19.66 10.49
C SER A 76 6.00 19.61 11.58
N ARG A 77 5.63 19.20 12.80
CA ARG A 77 6.57 18.96 13.89
C ARG A 77 6.02 17.94 14.89
N LEU A 78 6.88 17.03 15.31
CA LEU A 78 6.69 16.13 16.44
C LEU A 78 7.78 16.40 17.48
N ASP A 79 7.39 16.83 18.67
CA ASP A 79 8.28 17.01 19.81
C ASP A 79 7.95 15.96 20.87
N ARG A 80 8.82 14.96 20.99
CA ARG A 80 8.66 13.84 21.91
C ARG A 80 9.20 14.15 23.31
N SER A 81 9.76 15.35 23.54
CA SER A 81 10.11 15.78 24.89
C SER A 81 8.83 15.95 25.72
N LEU A 82 8.87 15.47 26.95
CA LEU A 82 7.74 15.56 27.85
C LEU A 82 7.77 16.92 28.56
N ASP A 83 6.65 17.61 28.54
CA ASP A 83 6.44 18.77 29.40
C ASP A 83 6.28 18.35 30.88
N GLN A 84 6.13 19.34 31.77
CA GLN A 84 6.02 19.12 33.22
C GLN A 84 4.84 18.23 33.62
N ASP A 85 3.82 18.10 32.76
CA ASP A 85 2.62 17.29 32.99
C ASP A 85 2.72 15.91 32.32
N GLY A 86 3.86 15.60 31.70
CA GLY A 86 4.14 14.34 31.02
C GLY A 86 3.55 14.23 29.61
N TYR A 87 3.29 15.34 28.91
CA TYR A 87 2.77 15.32 27.54
C TYR A 87 3.86 15.66 26.52
N MET A 88 3.83 14.95 25.40
CA MET A 88 4.50 15.33 24.15
C MET A 88 3.59 16.25 23.31
N SER A 89 4.16 16.88 22.28
CA SER A 89 3.43 17.81 21.41
C SER A 89 3.56 17.46 19.92
N VAL A 90 2.45 17.54 19.20
CA VAL A 90 2.38 17.36 17.74
C VAL A 90 1.79 18.62 17.12
N TRP A 91 2.40 19.13 16.05
CA TRP A 91 1.87 20.23 15.26
C TRP A 91 1.37 19.68 13.94
N VAL A 92 0.08 19.91 13.69
CA VAL A 92 -0.63 19.47 12.50
C VAL A 92 -1.04 20.70 11.71
N GLU A 93 -0.63 20.75 10.45
CA GLU A 93 -1.01 21.80 9.52
C GLU A 93 -2.13 21.32 8.60
N THR A 94 -3.25 22.03 8.60
CA THR A 94 -4.41 21.76 7.72
C THR A 94 -4.59 22.90 6.73
N ALA A 95 -5.03 22.58 5.50
CA ALA A 95 -5.51 23.60 4.57
C ALA A 95 -6.75 24.34 5.11
N VAL A 96 -6.86 25.64 4.84
CA VAL A 96 -7.98 26.49 5.32
C VAL A 96 -8.90 26.86 4.17
N GLY A 97 -10.21 26.59 4.31
CA GLY A 97 -11.24 27.11 3.40
C GLY A 97 -11.07 26.73 1.93
N GLY A 98 -10.52 25.53 1.64
CA GLY A 98 -10.24 25.08 0.27
C GLY A 98 -9.04 25.76 -0.40
N ASN A 99 -8.39 26.72 0.27
CA ASN A 99 -7.17 27.33 -0.21
C ASN A 99 -5.96 26.46 0.19
N ALA A 100 -5.28 25.89 -0.80
CA ALA A 100 -4.14 25.00 -0.59
C ALA A 100 -2.90 25.68 0.02
N THR A 101 -2.80 27.02 -0.08
CA THR A 101 -1.64 27.78 0.42
C THR A 101 -1.84 28.30 1.84
N ALA A 102 -3.08 28.57 2.26
CA ALA A 102 -3.37 28.98 3.62
C ALA A 102 -3.38 27.76 4.56
N ARG A 103 -2.44 27.72 5.52
CA ARG A 103 -2.31 26.64 6.50
C ARG A 103 -2.68 27.12 7.90
N ARG A 104 -3.47 26.31 8.61
CA ARG A 104 -3.71 26.45 10.05
C ARG A 104 -2.89 25.42 10.78
N ALA A 105 -2.03 25.86 11.70
CA ALA A 105 -1.31 24.98 12.60
C ALA A 105 -2.13 24.72 13.88
N THR A 106 -2.33 23.45 14.22
CA THR A 106 -2.97 23.00 15.46
C THR A 106 -1.95 22.25 16.29
N LYS A 107 -1.74 22.68 17.54
CA LYS A 107 -0.89 21.97 18.51
C LYS A 107 -1.73 20.99 19.31
N ILE A 108 -1.38 19.71 19.22
CA ILE A 108 -2.00 18.61 19.96
C ILE A 108 -1.04 18.19 21.08
N ARG A 109 -1.52 18.15 22.33
CA ARG A 109 -0.79 17.57 23.47
C ARG A 109 -1.29 16.14 23.69
N THR A 110 -0.38 15.18 23.76
CA THR A 110 -0.72 13.77 24.01
C THR A 110 0.32 13.11 24.91
N ARG A 111 -0.04 12.01 25.58
CA ARG A 111 0.92 11.18 26.34
C ARG A 111 1.43 9.99 25.55
N LYS A 112 0.68 9.55 24.54
CA LYS A 112 0.97 8.36 23.74
C LYS A 112 0.62 8.64 22.28
N LEU A 113 1.43 8.14 21.36
CA LEU A 113 1.22 8.31 19.92
C LEU A 113 1.19 6.93 19.26
N LEU A 114 0.10 6.61 18.55
CA LEU A 114 0.05 5.48 17.63
C LEU A 114 0.30 5.98 16.21
N VAL A 115 1.27 5.37 15.52
CA VAL A 115 1.65 5.74 14.16
C VAL A 115 1.36 4.59 13.20
N THR A 116 0.60 4.87 12.15
CA THR A 116 0.14 3.87 11.17
C THR A 116 0.61 4.18 9.74
N ILE A 117 1.47 5.18 9.57
CA ILE A 117 2.01 5.56 8.25
C ILE A 117 3.14 4.62 7.82
N PRO A 118 3.42 4.49 6.51
CA PRO A 118 4.58 3.73 6.04
C PRO A 118 5.91 4.28 6.61
N PRO A 119 6.88 3.42 6.95
CA PRO A 119 8.14 3.85 7.56
C PRO A 119 8.93 4.92 6.79
N PRO A 120 9.00 4.91 5.43
CA PRO A 120 9.67 6.00 4.72
C PRO A 120 9.05 7.37 4.99
N SER A 121 7.74 7.45 5.19
CA SER A 121 7.05 8.71 5.54
C SER A 121 7.41 9.21 6.94
N ALA A 122 7.85 8.33 7.83
CA ALA A 122 8.34 8.71 9.16
C ALA A 122 9.77 9.28 9.14
N LEU A 123 10.46 9.26 7.99
CA LEU A 123 11.74 9.93 7.79
C LEU A 123 11.60 11.40 7.41
N GLU A 124 10.38 11.86 7.12
CA GLU A 124 10.13 13.26 6.80
C GLU A 124 10.52 14.17 7.98
N PRO A 125 11.07 15.38 7.72
CA PRO A 125 11.61 16.25 8.76
C PRO A 125 10.66 16.53 9.93
N GLY A 126 9.35 16.58 9.66
CA GLY A 126 8.33 16.83 10.68
C GLY A 126 8.24 15.75 11.76
N PHE A 127 8.67 14.52 11.50
CA PHE A 127 8.58 13.41 12.46
C PHE A 127 9.79 13.26 13.39
N GLY A 128 10.92 13.90 13.05
CA GLY A 128 12.15 13.89 13.85
C GLY A 128 12.54 12.50 14.37
N PRO A 129 12.77 11.50 13.49
CA PRO A 129 13.12 10.16 13.92
C PRO A 129 14.43 10.16 14.72
N SER A 130 14.49 9.32 15.76
CA SER A 130 15.73 9.00 16.47
C SER A 130 16.75 8.33 15.54
N ALA A 131 18.01 8.28 15.95
CA ALA A 131 19.06 7.59 15.17
C ALA A 131 18.73 6.12 14.89
N GLU A 132 18.12 5.41 15.86
CA GLU A 132 17.70 4.01 15.67
C GLU A 132 16.56 3.90 14.66
N GLU A 133 15.50 4.72 14.81
CA GLU A 133 14.38 4.79 13.86
C GLU A 133 14.88 5.10 12.45
N GLN A 134 15.75 6.10 12.30
CA GLN A 134 16.34 6.46 11.01
C GLN A 134 17.16 5.31 10.42
N SER A 135 17.96 4.61 11.25
CA SER A 135 18.77 3.48 10.82
C SER A 135 17.94 2.28 10.34
N LEU A 136 16.73 2.10 10.89
CA LEU A 136 15.83 1.02 10.53
C LEU A 136 14.93 1.42 9.36
N PHE A 137 14.29 2.57 9.42
CA PHE A 137 13.31 3.00 8.42
C PHE A 137 13.94 3.23 7.05
N SER A 138 15.19 3.68 7.00
CA SER A 138 15.95 3.85 5.75
C SER A 138 16.32 2.53 5.05
N ARG A 139 16.16 1.38 5.71
CA ARG A 139 16.40 0.07 5.09
C ARG A 139 15.22 -0.44 4.30
N PHE A 140 14.02 0.11 4.51
CA PHE A 140 12.86 -0.32 3.77
C PHE A 140 12.97 0.08 2.30
N SER A 141 12.82 -0.93 1.45
CA SER A 141 12.61 -0.82 0.02
C SER A 141 11.12 -1.05 -0.23
N CYS A 142 10.43 -0.03 -0.73
CA CYS A 142 8.98 -0.08 -0.94
C CYS A 142 8.65 0.00 -2.42
N ASN A 143 7.79 -0.90 -2.86
CA ASN A 143 7.31 -0.93 -4.23
C ASN A 143 6.28 0.17 -4.49
N HIS A 144 5.94 0.30 -5.75
CA HIS A 144 4.86 1.15 -6.22
C HIS A 144 3.70 0.29 -6.67
N TYR A 145 2.50 0.69 -6.28
CA TYR A 145 1.28 -0.02 -6.62
C TYR A 145 0.20 0.98 -6.97
N TRP A 146 -0.37 0.81 -8.15
CA TRP A 146 -1.33 1.73 -8.74
C TRP A 146 -2.57 0.97 -9.15
N ALA A 147 -3.73 1.62 -8.99
CA ALA A 147 -4.95 1.19 -9.66
C ALA A 147 -5.53 2.32 -10.48
N GLY A 148 -6.35 1.97 -11.46
CA GLY A 148 -7.16 2.95 -12.12
C GLY A 148 -8.34 2.35 -12.86
N VAL A 149 -9.17 3.25 -13.36
CA VAL A 149 -10.33 2.96 -14.19
C VAL A 149 -10.15 3.70 -15.50
N VAL A 150 -10.25 2.96 -16.59
CA VAL A 150 -10.24 3.50 -17.95
C VAL A 150 -11.59 3.30 -18.61
N ARG A 151 -12.04 4.32 -19.33
CA ARG A 151 -13.21 4.27 -20.20
C ARG A 151 -12.77 4.09 -21.63
N GLY A 152 -13.57 3.34 -22.40
CA GLY A 152 -13.39 3.24 -23.84
C GLY A 152 -12.18 2.43 -24.23
N ALA A 153 -11.63 1.59 -23.34
CA ALA A 153 -10.46 0.75 -23.62
C ALA A 153 -10.71 -0.27 -24.74
N GLN A 154 -11.98 -0.62 -25.02
CA GLN A 154 -12.39 -1.59 -26.05
C GLN A 154 -11.70 -2.95 -25.88
N LEU A 155 -11.42 -3.32 -24.63
CA LEU A 155 -10.88 -4.62 -24.27
C LEU A 155 -12.03 -5.63 -24.08
N PRO A 156 -11.76 -6.94 -24.26
CA PRO A 156 -12.73 -7.99 -23.93
C PRO A 156 -13.34 -7.82 -22.52
N ARG A 157 -14.60 -8.25 -22.36
CA ARG A 157 -15.31 -8.21 -21.07
C ARG A 157 -14.97 -9.42 -20.18
N LEU A 158 -13.68 -9.62 -19.93
CA LEU A 158 -13.14 -10.68 -19.08
C LEU A 158 -11.91 -10.17 -18.33
N GLU A 159 -11.48 -10.93 -17.33
CA GLU A 159 -10.23 -10.67 -16.64
C GLU A 159 -9.03 -11.06 -17.52
N MET A 160 -8.14 -10.11 -17.79
CA MET A 160 -6.93 -10.31 -18.57
C MET A 160 -5.70 -10.15 -17.68
N GLN A 161 -5.16 -11.27 -17.23
CA GLN A 161 -3.92 -11.30 -16.48
C GLN A 161 -2.73 -11.17 -17.42
N ASN A 162 -1.79 -10.31 -17.06
CA ASN A 162 -0.54 -10.19 -17.79
C ASN A 162 0.35 -11.40 -17.49
N CYS A 163 1.10 -11.85 -18.48
CA CYS A 163 2.03 -12.97 -18.35
C CYS A 163 3.25 -12.73 -19.23
N ASP A 164 4.41 -13.18 -18.77
CA ASP A 164 5.64 -13.17 -19.55
C ASP A 164 6.13 -14.61 -19.72
N ARG A 165 5.91 -15.16 -20.92
CA ARG A 165 6.25 -16.55 -21.25
C ARG A 165 7.75 -16.79 -21.36
N SER A 166 8.59 -15.75 -21.28
CA SER A 166 10.05 -15.89 -21.30
C SER A 166 10.61 -16.37 -19.95
N ASN A 167 9.86 -16.23 -18.86
CA ASN A 167 10.27 -16.72 -17.54
C ASN A 167 9.50 -17.98 -17.11
N GLN A 168 10.12 -18.76 -16.21
CA GLN A 168 9.64 -20.09 -15.81
C GLN A 168 8.28 -20.07 -15.07
N ALA A 169 7.90 -18.93 -14.50
CA ALA A 169 6.67 -18.79 -13.73
C ALA A 169 5.51 -18.17 -14.52
N ALA A 170 5.76 -17.75 -15.77
CA ALA A 170 4.81 -17.02 -16.61
C ALA A 170 4.19 -15.78 -15.93
N VAL A 171 4.91 -15.16 -14.98
CA VAL A 171 4.49 -13.93 -14.29
C VAL A 171 5.04 -12.71 -15.03
N PRO A 172 4.34 -11.57 -15.09
CA PRO A 172 4.81 -10.41 -15.83
C PRO A 172 6.06 -9.80 -15.19
N THR A 173 6.98 -9.35 -16.03
CA THR A 173 8.13 -8.55 -15.61
C THR A 173 7.66 -7.17 -15.13
N MET A 174 8.31 -6.65 -14.07
CA MET A 174 8.01 -5.33 -13.50
C MET A 174 9.01 -4.28 -14.02
N PRO A 175 8.62 -3.01 -14.23
CA PRO A 175 7.28 -2.48 -14.02
C PRO A 175 6.26 -2.97 -15.07
N GLY A 176 4.98 -3.04 -14.69
CA GLY A 176 3.95 -3.45 -15.63
C GLY A 176 2.57 -3.62 -15.02
N ILE A 177 1.60 -3.83 -15.90
CA ILE A 177 0.21 -4.17 -15.55
C ILE A 177 0.19 -5.59 -15.00
N TYR A 178 -0.50 -5.79 -13.87
CA TYR A 178 -0.86 -7.10 -13.34
C TYR A 178 -2.06 -7.67 -14.10
N VAL A 179 -3.13 -6.88 -14.18
CA VAL A 179 -4.42 -7.33 -14.69
C VAL A 179 -5.24 -6.15 -15.22
N PHE A 180 -6.05 -6.41 -16.24
CA PHE A 180 -7.25 -5.63 -16.55
C PHE A 180 -8.49 -6.41 -16.21
N GLU A 181 -9.48 -5.78 -15.58
CA GLU A 181 -10.74 -6.44 -15.24
C GLU A 181 -11.91 -5.64 -15.81
N ALA A 182 -12.90 -6.35 -16.34
CA ALA A 182 -14.14 -5.72 -16.77
C ALA A 182 -14.97 -5.32 -15.56
N THR A 183 -15.60 -4.15 -15.62
CA THR A 183 -16.55 -3.73 -14.58
C THR A 183 -17.99 -4.05 -15.02
N PRO A 184 -18.98 -3.89 -14.10
CA PRO A 184 -20.39 -3.94 -14.49
C PRO A 184 -20.77 -2.90 -15.54
N ALA A 185 -20.09 -1.74 -15.55
CA ALA A 185 -20.27 -0.72 -16.58
C ALA A 185 -19.59 -1.19 -17.90
N PRO A 186 -20.35 -1.29 -19.02
CA PRO A 186 -19.84 -1.94 -20.25
C PRO A 186 -18.60 -1.29 -20.89
N ASP A 187 -18.38 0.01 -20.64
CA ASP A 187 -17.32 0.82 -21.22
C ASP A 187 -16.11 1.01 -20.30
N LEU A 188 -16.17 0.48 -19.07
CA LEU A 188 -15.13 0.66 -18.05
C LEU A 188 -14.37 -0.63 -17.77
N HIS A 189 -13.04 -0.49 -17.70
CA HIS A 189 -12.12 -1.51 -17.21
C HIS A 189 -11.30 -0.95 -16.05
N THR A 190 -11.06 -1.77 -15.03
CA THR A 190 -10.03 -1.50 -14.03
C THR A 190 -8.69 -1.99 -14.53
N PHE A 191 -7.62 -1.38 -14.02
CA PHE A 191 -6.27 -1.92 -14.16
C PHE A 191 -5.54 -1.85 -12.83
N TRP A 192 -4.62 -2.79 -12.64
CA TRP A 192 -3.65 -2.78 -11.54
C TRP A 192 -2.25 -2.80 -12.12
N TYR A 193 -1.35 -1.98 -11.57
CA TYR A 193 0.00 -1.78 -12.07
C TYR A 193 1.01 -1.78 -10.92
N GLY A 194 2.16 -2.41 -11.13
CA GLY A 194 3.23 -2.52 -10.16
C GLY A 194 4.57 -2.05 -10.70
N ALA A 195 5.39 -1.49 -9.83
CA ALA A 195 6.80 -1.26 -10.09
C ALA A 195 7.63 -1.54 -8.83
N GLN A 196 8.86 -2.01 -9.01
CA GLN A 196 9.78 -2.21 -7.89
C GLN A 196 10.40 -0.89 -7.42
N ALA A 197 10.80 -0.84 -6.16
CA ALA A 197 11.39 0.35 -5.52
C ALA A 197 12.58 0.98 -6.29
N ALA A 198 13.36 0.15 -7.00
CA ALA A 198 14.58 0.58 -7.69
C ALA A 198 14.36 1.02 -9.16
N VAL A 199 13.13 0.99 -9.66
CA VAL A 199 12.81 1.42 -11.04
C VAL A 199 12.93 2.94 -11.18
N GLU A 200 13.27 3.42 -12.39
CA GLU A 200 13.41 4.84 -12.68
C GLU A 200 12.17 5.65 -12.28
N LYS A 201 12.39 6.78 -11.59
CA LYS A 201 11.31 7.66 -11.07
C LYS A 201 10.33 8.14 -12.16
N GLN A 202 10.76 8.18 -13.43
CA GLN A 202 9.95 8.72 -14.54
C GLN A 202 8.70 7.86 -14.82
N THR A 203 8.82 6.53 -14.75
CA THR A 203 7.71 5.58 -14.98
C THR A 203 6.81 5.40 -13.75
N GLN A 204 7.24 5.92 -12.60
CA GLN A 204 6.51 5.89 -11.33
C GLN A 204 5.68 7.17 -11.09
N THR A 205 5.52 8.03 -12.09
CA THR A 205 4.63 9.20 -12.02
C THR A 205 3.23 8.84 -12.54
N PRO A 206 2.17 9.58 -12.15
CA PRO A 206 0.85 9.39 -12.74
C PRO A 206 0.86 9.47 -14.28
N ALA A 207 1.72 10.33 -14.86
CA ALA A 207 1.87 10.45 -16.30
C ALA A 207 2.57 9.24 -16.93
N GLY A 208 3.63 8.74 -16.29
CA GLY A 208 4.35 7.53 -16.73
C GLY A 208 3.46 6.29 -16.73
N VAL A 209 2.73 6.07 -15.62
CA VAL A 209 1.78 4.95 -15.50
C VAL A 209 0.68 5.04 -16.56
N ARG A 210 0.10 6.23 -16.79
CA ARG A 210 -0.88 6.44 -17.86
C ARG A 210 -0.33 6.09 -19.24
N ALA A 211 0.91 6.50 -19.54
CA ALA A 211 1.55 6.22 -20.82
C ALA A 211 1.76 4.72 -21.04
N GLU A 212 2.24 3.98 -20.03
CA GLU A 212 2.43 2.53 -20.12
C GLU A 212 1.12 1.75 -20.24
N VAL A 213 0.09 2.16 -19.48
CA VAL A 213 -1.25 1.57 -19.56
C VAL A 213 -1.85 1.78 -20.95
N LEU A 214 -1.77 3.00 -21.48
CA LEU A 214 -2.26 3.33 -22.82
C LEU A 214 -1.52 2.51 -23.90
N ALA A 215 -0.19 2.45 -23.83
CA ALA A 215 0.61 1.65 -24.76
C ALA A 215 0.22 0.17 -24.71
N THR A 216 -0.08 -0.36 -23.52
CA THR A 216 -0.52 -1.75 -23.36
C THR A 216 -1.92 -1.98 -23.94
N ILE A 217 -2.87 -1.06 -23.72
CA ILE A 217 -4.20 -1.12 -24.34
C ILE A 217 -4.08 -1.12 -25.87
N GLN A 218 -3.24 -0.26 -26.44
CA GLN A 218 -3.00 -0.20 -27.88
C GLN A 218 -2.43 -1.51 -28.43
N ARG A 219 -1.48 -2.13 -27.73
CA ARG A 219 -0.95 -3.46 -28.11
C ARG A 219 -2.03 -4.53 -28.10
N LEU A 220 -2.87 -4.57 -27.05
CA LEU A 220 -3.96 -5.55 -26.94
C LEU A 220 -5.00 -5.37 -28.05
N ARG A 221 -5.38 -4.13 -28.38
CA ARG A 221 -6.28 -3.83 -29.51
C ARG A 221 -5.71 -4.32 -30.84
N GLY A 222 -4.43 -4.01 -31.10
CA GLY A 222 -3.76 -4.46 -32.32
C GLY A 222 -3.73 -5.97 -32.45
N ALA A 223 -3.44 -6.69 -31.35
CA ALA A 223 -3.47 -8.14 -31.31
C ALA A 223 -4.87 -8.73 -31.52
N ALA A 224 -5.93 -8.01 -31.12
CA ALA A 224 -7.32 -8.39 -31.33
C ALA A 224 -7.87 -8.05 -32.73
N GLY A 225 -7.05 -7.47 -33.63
CA GLY A 225 -7.48 -7.07 -34.97
C GLY A 225 -8.31 -5.78 -35.03
N SER A 226 -8.38 -5.03 -33.92
CA SER A 226 -8.96 -3.69 -33.90
C SER A 226 -7.90 -2.66 -34.29
N PRO A 227 -8.17 -1.72 -35.22
CA PRO A 227 -7.19 -0.71 -35.61
C PRO A 227 -6.65 0.04 -34.40
N ALA A 228 -5.33 0.16 -34.29
CA ALA A 228 -4.71 1.02 -33.29
C ALA A 228 -5.09 2.48 -33.59
N ALA A 229 -5.95 3.07 -32.76
CA ALA A 229 -6.20 4.50 -32.83
C ALA A 229 -4.93 5.25 -32.39
N THR A 230 -4.57 6.32 -33.10
CA THR A 230 -3.42 7.18 -32.73
C THR A 230 -3.76 8.03 -31.49
N GLY A 231 -2.77 8.32 -30.64
CA GLY A 231 -2.97 9.09 -29.40
C GLY A 231 -3.74 8.33 -28.31
N GLU A 232 -4.50 9.03 -27.46
CA GLU A 232 -5.37 8.38 -26.46
C GLU A 232 -6.41 7.46 -27.11
N GLY A 233 -6.71 7.61 -28.40
CA GLY A 233 -7.50 6.63 -29.15
C GLY A 233 -8.87 6.35 -28.53
N GLY A 234 -9.46 7.37 -27.90
CA GLY A 234 -10.74 7.28 -27.18
C GLY A 234 -10.66 6.66 -25.77
N VAL A 235 -9.46 6.42 -25.23
CA VAL A 235 -9.26 5.93 -23.86
C VAL A 235 -9.19 7.10 -22.89
N GLU A 236 -10.15 7.17 -21.98
CA GLU A 236 -10.19 8.18 -20.92
C GLU A 236 -9.79 7.54 -19.59
N PHE A 237 -8.83 8.12 -18.88
CA PHE A 237 -8.50 7.72 -17.50
C PHE A 237 -9.46 8.39 -16.52
N VAL A 238 -10.53 7.68 -16.17
CA VAL A 238 -11.60 8.15 -15.25
C VAL A 238 -11.06 8.35 -13.83
N ALA A 239 -10.22 7.42 -13.37
CA ALA A 239 -9.58 7.49 -12.07
C ALA A 239 -8.21 6.81 -12.11
N VAL A 240 -7.24 7.36 -11.39
CA VAL A 240 -5.92 6.75 -11.17
C VAL A 240 -5.51 7.07 -9.74
N ALA A 241 -5.16 6.05 -8.97
CA ALA A 241 -4.74 6.16 -7.58
C ALA A 241 -3.34 5.58 -7.40
N ASP A 242 -2.51 6.32 -6.67
CA ASP A 242 -1.21 5.87 -6.18
C ASP A 242 -1.36 5.30 -4.77
N TYR A 243 -1.01 4.03 -4.59
CA TYR A 243 -0.96 3.37 -3.28
C TYR A 243 0.48 3.25 -2.74
N SER A 244 1.43 3.95 -3.36
CA SER A 244 2.83 3.98 -2.93
C SER A 244 3.04 4.87 -1.70
N PRO A 245 4.04 4.56 -0.84
CA PRO A 245 4.88 3.37 -0.85
C PRO A 245 4.10 2.12 -0.43
N PHE A 246 4.23 1.05 -1.21
CA PHE A 246 3.54 -0.22 -1.01
C PHE A 246 4.53 -1.35 -0.71
N ALA A 247 4.06 -2.43 -0.06
CA ALA A 247 4.86 -3.62 0.28
C ALA A 247 6.32 -3.31 0.71
N CYS A 248 6.49 -2.46 1.74
CA CYS A 248 7.81 -2.11 2.25
C CYS A 248 8.52 -3.32 2.87
N MET A 249 9.66 -3.69 2.30
CA MET A 249 10.44 -4.88 2.66
C MET A 249 11.91 -4.52 2.91
N VAL A 250 12.63 -5.43 3.56
CA VAL A 250 14.09 -5.41 3.68
C VAL A 250 14.66 -6.68 3.05
N ASP A 251 15.93 -6.66 2.67
CA ASP A 251 16.58 -7.83 2.09
C ASP A 251 16.81 -8.96 3.13
N GLY A 252 17.14 -10.15 2.63
CA GLY A 252 17.39 -11.32 3.47
C GLY A 252 18.56 -11.15 4.44
N ALA A 253 19.57 -10.33 4.10
CA ALA A 253 20.72 -10.09 4.96
C ALA A 253 20.34 -9.26 6.18
N ALA A 254 19.57 -8.19 5.99
CA ALA A 254 19.01 -7.38 7.07
C ALA A 254 18.11 -8.21 7.99
N ILE A 255 17.25 -9.07 7.42
CA ILE A 255 16.42 -10.01 8.19
C ILE A 255 17.30 -10.92 9.05
N GLY A 256 18.33 -11.54 8.45
CA GLY A 256 19.27 -12.44 9.14
C GLY A 256 20.05 -11.74 10.26
N GLN A 257 20.31 -10.44 10.12
CA GLN A 257 20.96 -9.59 11.14
C GLN A 257 20.00 -9.09 12.23
N GLY A 258 18.74 -9.56 12.24
CA GLY A 258 17.78 -9.25 13.30
C GLY A 258 17.03 -7.93 13.11
N PHE A 259 16.90 -7.44 11.87
CA PHE A 259 16.16 -6.20 11.55
C PHE A 259 14.80 -6.12 12.26
N TYR A 260 13.96 -7.15 12.10
CA TYR A 260 12.62 -7.16 12.70
C TYR A 260 12.64 -7.21 14.23
N ARG A 261 13.64 -7.82 14.85
CA ARG A 261 13.79 -7.80 16.31
C ARG A 261 14.04 -6.38 16.82
N ARG A 262 14.91 -5.64 16.13
CA ARG A 262 15.20 -4.23 16.43
C ARG A 262 14.00 -3.34 16.12
N LEU A 263 13.32 -3.58 15.00
CA LEU A 263 12.08 -2.88 14.65
C LEU A 263 11.04 -3.08 15.77
N TYR A 264 10.74 -4.31 16.17
CA TYR A 264 9.77 -4.59 17.23
C TYR A 264 10.16 -4.02 18.59
N ALA A 265 11.45 -3.83 18.87
CA ALA A 265 11.92 -3.19 20.08
C ALA A 265 11.60 -1.68 20.16
N LEU A 266 11.15 -1.05 19.06
CA LEU A 266 10.71 0.36 19.08
C LEU A 266 9.35 0.57 19.75
N GLN A 267 8.58 -0.48 20.02
CA GLN A 267 7.25 -0.36 20.62
C GLN A 267 7.30 0.31 22.00
N GLY A 268 6.70 1.49 22.11
CA GLY A 268 6.64 2.30 23.32
C GLY A 268 7.86 3.20 23.56
N VAL A 269 8.92 3.10 22.74
CA VAL A 269 10.09 3.97 22.85
C VAL A 269 9.68 5.42 22.58
N GLY A 270 9.98 6.32 23.51
CA GLY A 270 9.55 7.73 23.42
C GLY A 270 8.03 7.92 23.50
N ASN A 271 7.29 6.96 24.08
CA ASN A 271 5.83 6.92 24.09
C ASN A 271 5.21 6.90 22.68
N VAL A 272 5.89 6.24 21.73
CA VAL A 272 5.41 6.01 20.36
C VAL A 272 5.22 4.52 20.13
N TRP A 273 4.07 4.15 19.58
CA TRP A 273 3.73 2.81 19.13
C TRP A 273 3.51 2.82 17.64
N TRP A 274 3.88 1.72 17.00
CA TRP A 274 3.88 1.63 15.55
C TRP A 274 3.04 0.45 15.08
N THR A 275 2.24 0.65 14.04
CA THR A 275 1.48 -0.41 13.38
C THR A 275 1.44 -0.18 11.88
N GLY A 276 0.74 -1.04 11.14
CA GLY A 276 0.58 -0.97 9.70
C GLY A 276 1.34 -2.06 8.94
N ALA A 277 1.21 -2.04 7.62
CA ALA A 277 1.66 -3.12 6.75
C ALA A 277 3.16 -3.46 6.87
N ALA A 278 4.02 -2.47 7.07
CA ALA A 278 5.47 -2.70 7.22
C ALA A 278 5.84 -3.44 8.52
N TRP A 279 4.97 -3.35 9.53
CA TRP A 279 5.10 -4.07 10.81
C TRP A 279 4.49 -5.47 10.74
N HIS A 280 3.54 -5.70 9.83
CA HIS A 280 2.89 -6.99 9.67
C HIS A 280 2.86 -7.44 8.20
N THR A 281 1.72 -7.30 7.51
CA THR A 281 1.51 -7.66 6.09
C THR A 281 0.33 -6.88 5.53
N HIS A 282 0.17 -6.82 4.20
CA HIS A 282 -0.99 -6.21 3.53
C HIS A 282 -2.22 -7.12 3.58
N ASP A 283 -2.77 -7.33 4.78
CA ASP A 283 -4.00 -8.07 5.02
C ASP A 283 -4.83 -7.31 6.06
N ALA A 284 -6.03 -6.86 5.68
CA ALA A 284 -6.84 -6.00 6.55
C ALA A 284 -7.22 -6.68 7.88
N SER A 285 -7.51 -7.98 7.87
CA SER A 285 -7.90 -8.71 9.08
C SER A 285 -6.71 -8.86 10.03
N LEU A 286 -5.58 -9.33 9.51
CA LEU A 286 -4.36 -9.52 10.32
C LEU A 286 -3.78 -8.18 10.79
N LEU A 287 -3.97 -7.10 10.03
CA LEU A 287 -3.55 -5.75 10.44
C LEU A 287 -4.40 -5.20 11.57
N LEU A 288 -5.72 -5.45 11.55
CA LEU A 288 -6.60 -5.02 12.63
C LEU A 288 -6.30 -5.81 13.91
N ASP A 289 -6.06 -7.12 13.80
CA ASP A 289 -5.64 -7.95 14.94
C ASP A 289 -4.31 -7.45 15.54
N PHE A 290 -3.28 -7.27 14.69
CA PHE A 290 -2.00 -6.73 15.13
C PHE A 290 -2.13 -5.34 15.76
N THR A 291 -2.95 -4.47 15.18
CA THR A 291 -3.22 -3.13 15.73
C THR A 291 -3.92 -3.22 17.09
N SER A 292 -4.83 -4.18 17.27
CA SER A 292 -5.52 -4.42 18.53
C SER A 292 -4.55 -4.86 19.62
N ASP A 293 -3.58 -5.72 19.31
CA ASP A 293 -2.52 -6.13 20.25
C ASP A 293 -1.61 -4.94 20.64
N VAL A 294 -1.22 -4.12 19.66
CA VAL A 294 -0.44 -2.90 19.91
C VAL A 294 -1.22 -1.92 20.79
N LEU A 295 -2.53 -1.74 20.56
CA LEU A 295 -3.40 -0.90 21.38
C LEU A 295 -3.55 -1.43 22.80
N ALA A 296 -3.69 -2.75 22.99
CA ALA A 296 -3.74 -3.36 24.31
C ALA A 296 -2.45 -3.10 25.10
N ASN A 297 -1.29 -3.27 24.45
CA ASN A 297 0.01 -2.97 25.05
C ASN A 297 0.14 -1.45 25.34
N MET A 298 -0.23 -0.60 24.38
CA MET A 298 -0.19 0.85 24.51
C MET A 298 -1.07 1.34 25.65
N THR A 299 -2.28 0.82 25.84
CA THR A 299 -3.23 1.30 26.85
C THR A 299 -3.11 0.59 28.19
N GLY A 300 -2.50 -0.59 28.24
CA GLY A 300 -2.47 -1.44 29.43
C GLY A 300 -3.79 -2.17 29.70
N VAL A 301 -4.76 -2.06 28.80
CA VAL A 301 -6.05 -2.74 28.87
C VAL A 301 -5.95 -4.02 28.04
N LYS A 302 -6.15 -5.19 28.66
CA LYS A 302 -6.24 -6.44 27.90
C LYS A 302 -7.52 -6.44 27.07
N ASN A 303 -7.42 -6.79 25.79
CA ASN A 303 -8.58 -7.02 24.94
C ASN A 303 -9.43 -8.13 25.57
N GLY A 304 -10.72 -7.85 25.79
CA GLY A 304 -11.71 -8.79 26.32
C GLY A 304 -12.25 -9.72 25.25
#